data_AF-A0A3L7TV04-F1
#
_entry.id   AF-A0A3L7TV04-F1
#
_cell.length_a   1.000
_cell.length_b   1.000
_cell.length_c   1.000
_cell.angle_alpha   90.00
_cell.angle_beta   90.00
_cell.angle_gamma   90.00
#
_symmetry.space_group_name_H-M   'P 1'
#
loop_
_entity.id
_entity.type
_entity.pdbx_description
1 polymer ?
#
loop_
_entity_poly.entity_id
_entity_poly.type
_entity_poly.pdbx_seq_one_letter_code
_entity_poly.pdbx_strand_id
1 'polypeptide(L)'
;MRTSSRNLQRHALSIDEARPWFEWCVACFGPTRVLWGSNWPVYFSSARLSEWIELSGLLANELSHDEQAAVLGDNARRVSRCC
;
A
#
# COMPACT_ATOMS: atom_id res chain seq x y z
N MET A 1 -14.64 -35.30 7.44
CA MET A 1 -14.67 -34.04 6.67
C MET A 1 -14.87 -32.90 7.66
N ARG A 2 -13.80 -32.26 8.13
CA ARG A 2 -13.86 -31.19 9.14
C ARG A 2 -13.50 -29.89 8.43
N THR A 3 -14.50 -29.09 8.07
CA THR A 3 -14.27 -27.71 7.62
C THR A 3 -13.75 -26.94 8.84
N SER A 4 -12.43 -26.89 8.95
CA SER A 4 -11.75 -26.05 9.94
C SER A 4 -11.98 -24.60 9.53
N SER A 5 -13.02 -24.00 10.10
CA SER A 5 -13.23 -22.55 10.12
C SER A 5 -12.02 -21.94 10.82
N ARG A 6 -10.99 -21.62 10.04
CA ARG A 6 -9.78 -20.95 10.50
C ARG A 6 -10.22 -19.57 10.92
N ASN A 7 -10.31 -19.34 12.24
CA ASN A 7 -10.45 -18.01 12.82
C ASN A 7 -9.32 -17.14 12.25
N LEU A 8 -9.64 -16.33 11.24
CA LEU A 8 -8.76 -15.29 10.72
C LEU A 8 -8.81 -14.13 11.72
N GLN A 9 -8.14 -14.31 12.87
CA GLN A 9 -7.71 -13.15 13.66
C GLN A 9 -6.68 -12.40 12.80
N ARG A 10 -7.14 -11.47 11.98
CA ARG A 10 -6.28 -10.65 11.13
C ARG A 10 -5.67 -9.56 12.03
N HIS A 11 -4.39 -9.68 12.32
CA HIS A 11 -3.59 -8.61 12.91
C HIS A 11 -3.32 -7.51 11.87
N ALA A 12 -2.89 -6.34 12.33
CA ALA A 12 -2.42 -5.28 11.44
C ALA A 12 -1.22 -5.78 10.62
N LEU A 13 -1.19 -5.48 9.32
CA LEU A 13 -0.10 -5.85 8.43
C LEU A 13 1.20 -5.21 8.93
N SER A 14 2.27 -6.00 9.10
CA SER A 14 3.59 -5.49 9.47
C SER A 14 4.39 -4.99 8.26
N ILE A 15 5.44 -4.19 8.49
CA ILE A 15 6.30 -3.69 7.41
C ILE A 15 6.98 -4.83 6.64
N ASP A 16 7.42 -5.88 7.34
CA ASP A 16 8.09 -7.03 6.71
C ASP A 16 7.13 -7.87 5.85
N GLU A 17 5.86 -7.96 6.25
CA GLU A 17 4.83 -8.62 5.45
C GLU A 17 4.44 -7.80 4.20
N ALA A 18 4.48 -6.47 4.28
CA ALA A 18 4.11 -5.57 3.20
C ALA A 18 5.24 -5.31 2.19
N ARG A 19 6.49 -5.25 2.68
CA ARG A 19 7.71 -4.95 1.93
C ARG A 19 7.86 -5.71 0.61
N PRO A 20 7.80 -7.06 0.56
CA PRO A 20 8.05 -7.77 -0.69
C PRO A 20 7.04 -7.40 -1.78
N TRP A 21 5.80 -7.06 -1.41
CA TRP A 21 4.77 -6.64 -2.37
C TRP A 21 4.99 -5.22 -2.88
N PHE A 22 5.40 -4.31 -2.00
CA PHE A 22 5.75 -2.95 -2.38
C PHE A 22 6.94 -2.95 -3.34
N GLU A 23 8.03 -3.63 -2.97
CA GLU A 23 9.23 -3.76 -3.80
C GLU A 23 8.90 -4.41 -5.15
N TRP A 24 8.08 -5.47 -5.16
CA TRP A 24 7.65 -6.12 -6.39
C TRP A 24 6.87 -5.18 -7.32
N CYS A 25 5.92 -4.41 -6.78
CA CYS A 25 5.17 -3.43 -7.56
C CYS A 25 6.09 -2.36 -8.15
N VAL A 26 7.00 -1.80 -7.36
CA VAL A 26 7.96 -0.80 -7.84
C VAL A 26 8.90 -1.40 -8.89
N ALA A 27 9.40 -2.62 -8.68
CA ALA A 27 10.29 -3.30 -9.62
C ALA A 27 9.60 -3.63 -10.95
N CYS A 28 8.35 -4.08 -10.93
CA CYS A 28 7.63 -4.47 -12.14
C CYS A 28 7.10 -3.27 -12.94
N PHE A 29 6.57 -2.25 -12.27
CA PHE A 29 5.87 -1.13 -12.94
C PHE A 29 6.73 0.12 -13.05
N GLY A 30 7.76 0.24 -12.21
CA GLY A 30 8.49 1.47 -12.01
C GLY A 30 7.74 2.45 -11.09
N PRO A 31 8.46 3.32 -10.36
CA PRO A 31 7.89 4.25 -9.40
C PRO A 31 6.94 5.29 -10.03
N THR A 32 7.04 5.53 -11.34
CA THR A 32 6.17 6.46 -12.08
C THR A 32 4.83 5.84 -12.52
N ARG A 33 4.56 4.57 -12.20
CA ARG A 33 3.31 3.88 -12.54
C ARG A 33 2.62 3.22 -11.35
N VAL A 34 3.16 3.40 -10.14
CA VAL A 34 2.55 2.94 -8.89
C VAL A 34 1.81 4.11 -8.24
N LEU A 35 0.59 3.87 -7.74
CA LEU A 35 -0.23 4.87 -7.07
C LEU A 35 -0.52 4.40 -5.65
N TRP A 36 -0.34 5.29 -4.67
CA TRP A 36 -0.84 5.06 -3.33
C TRP A 36 -2.38 5.15 -3.30
N GLY A 37 -3.00 4.22 -2.58
CA GLY A 37 -4.44 4.21 -2.34
C GLY A 37 -4.76 3.59 -0.99
N SER A 38 -5.66 4.21 -0.23
CA SER A 38 -6.08 3.71 1.09
C SER A 38 -7.15 2.63 1.03
N ASN A 39 -7.93 2.61 -0.06
CA ASN A 39 -9.15 1.80 -0.18
C ASN A 39 -10.19 2.07 0.95
N TRP A 40 -10.08 3.20 1.67
CA TRP A 40 -11.05 3.64 2.66
C TRP A 40 -12.30 4.21 1.98
N PRO A 41 -13.53 3.97 2.49
CA PRO A 41 -13.90 3.25 3.72
C PRO A 41 -14.02 1.73 3.57
N VAL A 42 -13.76 1.21 2.38
CA VAL A 42 -14.20 -0.12 1.94
C VAL A 42 -13.30 -1.26 2.45
N TYR A 43 -12.47 -1.05 3.49
CA TYR A 43 -11.70 -2.14 4.08
C TYR A 43 -12.16 -2.56 5.48
N PHE A 44 -12.82 -3.72 5.50
CA PHE A 44 -13.13 -4.57 6.67
C PHE A 44 -11.85 -5.25 7.20
N SER A 45 -10.90 -4.45 7.68
CA SER A 45 -9.70 -4.90 8.38
C SER A 45 -9.57 -4.15 9.71
N SER A 46 -9.03 -4.81 10.71
CA SER A 46 -8.72 -4.27 12.04
C SER A 46 -7.72 -3.09 12.02
N ALA A 47 -7.05 -2.86 10.89
CA ALA A 47 -6.07 -1.78 10.75
C ALA A 47 -6.73 -0.41 10.59
N ARG A 48 -6.27 0.57 11.37
CA ARG A 48 -6.73 1.96 11.27
C ARG A 48 -6.12 2.61 10.02
N LEU A 49 -6.84 3.52 9.37
CA LEU A 49 -6.31 4.31 8.24
C LEU A 49 -4.96 4.96 8.57
N SER A 50 -4.79 5.42 9.81
CA SER A 50 -3.53 5.98 10.31
C SER A 50 -2.35 5.00 10.25
N GLU A 51 -2.58 3.73 10.62
CA GLU A 51 -1.55 2.69 10.59
C GLU A 51 -1.14 2.36 9.14
N TRP A 52 -2.11 2.36 8.22
CA TRP A 52 -1.81 2.18 6.80
C TRP A 52 -1.03 3.37 6.22
N ILE A 53 -1.39 4.61 6.58
CA ILE A 53 -0.63 5.80 6.19
C ILE A 53 0.82 5.72 6.69
N GLU A 54 1.01 5.36 7.96
CA GLU A 54 2.34 5.22 8.56
C GLU A 54 3.16 4.13 7.87
N LEU A 55 2.61 2.92 7.74
CA LEU A 55 3.30 1.79 7.12
C LEU A 55 3.68 2.06 5.66
N SER A 56 2.75 2.60 4.86
CA SER A 56 3.03 2.94 3.47
C SER A 56 4.04 4.09 3.33
N GLY A 57 4.06 5.04 4.27
CA GLY A 57 5.09 6.07 4.34
C GLY A 57 6.47 5.51 4.67
N LEU A 58 6.57 4.56 5.61
CA LEU A 58 7.83 3.89 5.96
C LEU A 58 8.41 3.12 4.76
N LEU A 59 7.57 2.41 4.00
CA LEU A 59 7.99 1.72 2.78
C LEU A 59 8.44 2.70 1.68
N ALA A 60 7.70 3.80 1.49
CA ALA A 60 8.06 4.80 0.49
C ALA A 60 9.39 5.50 0.83
N ASN A 61 9.71 5.71 2.11
CA ASN A 61 10.95 6.37 2.55
C ASN A 61 12.25 5.69 2.06
N GLU A 62 12.16 4.45 1.57
CA GLU A 62 13.29 3.72 1.00
C GLU A 62 13.58 4.07 -0.46
N LEU A 63 12.64 4.74 -1.13
CA LEU A 63 12.82 5.28 -2.48
C LEU A 63 13.52 6.64 -2.42
N SER A 64 14.03 7.11 -3.56
CA SER A 64 14.51 8.50 -3.67
C SER A 64 13.36 9.51 -3.49
N HIS A 65 13.71 10.77 -3.20
CA HIS A 65 12.71 11.82 -2.95
C HIS A 65 11.72 12.01 -4.12
N ASP A 66 12.22 11.95 -5.35
CA ASP A 66 11.39 12.10 -6.55
C ASP A 66 10.45 10.91 -6.74
N GLU A 67 10.91 9.70 -6.42
CA GLU A 67 10.12 8.47 -6.50
C GLU A 67 9.05 8.41 -5.39
N GLN A 68 9.37 8.90 -4.18
CA GLN A 68 8.41 9.08 -3.11
C GLN A 68 7.28 10.03 -3.55
N ALA A 69 7.62 11.19 -4.10
CA ALA A 69 6.64 12.16 -4.60
C ALA A 69 5.78 11.57 -5.72
N ALA A 70 6.38 10.78 -6.62
CA ALA A 70 5.69 10.06 -7.67
C ALA A 70 4.62 9.11 -7.11
N VAL A 71 5.03 8.19 -6.23
CA VAL A 71 4.17 7.12 -5.68
C VAL A 71 3.07 7.69 -4.77
N LEU A 72 3.42 8.66 -3.91
CA LEU A 72 2.51 9.19 -2.89
C LEU A 72 1.57 10.28 -3.41
N GLY A 73 1.76 10.82 -4.62
CA GLY A 73 0.84 11.84 -5.12
C GLY A 73 0.94 12.24 -6.58
N ASP A 74 2.13 12.37 -7.17
CA ASP A 74 2.24 12.94 -8.53
C ASP A 74 1.67 12.02 -9.60
N ASN A 75 1.81 10.70 -9.44
CA ASN A 75 1.17 9.75 -10.35
C ASN A 75 -0.35 9.85 -10.28
N ALA A 76 -0.92 9.92 -9.07
CA ALA A 76 -2.36 10.09 -8.88
C ALA A 76 -2.85 11.39 -9.51
N ARG A 77 -2.18 12.52 -9.25
CA ARG A 77 -2.47 13.82 -9.85
C ARG A 77 -2.40 13.80 -11.38
N ARG A 78 -1.44 13.06 -11.96
CA ARG A 78 -1.30 12.95 -13.42
C ARG A 78 -2.44 12.15 -14.03
N VAL A 79 -2.86 11.05 -13.40
CA VAL A 79 -3.90 10.16 -13.93
C VAL A 79 -5.31 10.71 -13.71
N SER A 80 -5.58 11.35 -12.57
CA SER A 80 -6.92 11.86 -12.22
C SER A 80 -7.36 13.11 -12.98
N ARG A 81 -6.46 13.72 -13.75
CA ARG A 81 -6.74 14.90 -14.60
C ARG A 81 -7.40 14.58 -15.94
N CYS A 82 -7.66 13.30 -16.24
CA CYS A 82 -8.25 12.86 -17.50
C CYS A 82 -9.75 12.53 -17.40
N CYS A 83 -10.45 13.03 -16.37
CA CYS A 83 -11.90 12.92 -16.21
C CYS A 83 -12.54 14.31 -16.19
#